data_AF-A0A7J8VR76-F1
#
_entry.id   AF-A0A7J8VR76-F1
#
_cell.length_a   1.000
_cell.length_b   1.000
_cell.length_c   1.000
_cell.angle_alpha   90.00
_cell.angle_beta   90.00
_cell.angle_gamma   90.00
#
_symmetry.space_group_name_H-M   'P 1'
#
loop_
_entity.id
_entity.type
_entity.pdbx_description
1 polymer ?
#
loop_
_entity_poly.entity_id
_entity_poly.type
_entity_poly.pdbx_seq_one_letter_code
_entity_poly.pdbx_strand_id
1 'polypeptide(L)'
;MELHHHFSHQHPLEFIEQHNLKSEKANCSGCGELVSGPSFSCTECGFYLDKKCFEASSEVGELEGVSQKDLLVSSENGSEELEET
;
A
#
# COMPACT_ATOMS: atom_id res chain seq x y z
N MET A 1 -19.33 -12.53 2.19
CA MET A 1 -18.51 -11.51 2.85
C MET A 1 -17.63 -12.26 3.82
N GLU A 2 -16.36 -12.42 3.49
CA GLU A 2 -15.41 -13.18 4.29
C GLU A 2 -14.71 -12.23 5.27
N LEU A 3 -14.85 -12.54 6.57
CA LEU A 3 -14.31 -11.75 7.67
C LEU A 3 -13.03 -12.41 8.19
N HIS A 4 -11.98 -11.61 8.33
CA HIS A 4 -10.63 -12.06 8.63
C HIS A 4 -10.15 -11.44 9.94
N HIS A 5 -9.60 -12.25 10.84
CA HIS A 5 -9.05 -11.77 12.10
C HIS A 5 -7.53 -11.65 11.99
N HIS A 6 -6.97 -10.57 12.54
CA HIS A 6 -5.53 -10.31 12.53
C HIS A 6 -5.05 -10.05 13.96
N PHE A 7 -3.95 -10.65 14.40
CA PHE A 7 -3.46 -10.49 15.79
C PHE A 7 -3.17 -9.03 16.20
N SER A 8 -2.85 -8.16 15.24
CA SER A 8 -2.63 -6.72 15.47
C SER A 8 -3.92 -5.91 15.64
N HIS A 9 -5.09 -6.53 15.44
CA HIS A 9 -6.37 -5.83 15.48
C HIS A 9 -7.54 -6.70 15.98
N GLN A 10 -8.36 -6.17 16.88
CA GLN A 10 -9.40 -6.98 17.55
C GLN A 10 -10.64 -7.24 16.69
N HIS A 11 -10.99 -6.34 15.77
CA HIS A 11 -12.18 -6.51 14.94
C HIS A 11 -11.90 -7.36 13.71
N PRO A 12 -12.93 -8.05 13.19
CA PRO A 12 -12.83 -8.68 11.88
C PRO A 12 -12.61 -7.62 10.78
N LEU A 13 -11.72 -7.96 9.87
CA LEU A 13 -11.41 -7.18 8.67
C LEU A 13 -12.11 -7.81 7.46
N GLU A 14 -12.61 -6.97 6.58
CA GLU A 14 -13.17 -7.37 5.30
C GLU A 14 -12.08 -7.37 4.23
N PHE A 15 -12.01 -8.44 3.44
CA PHE A 15 -11.10 -8.52 2.31
C PHE A 15 -11.64 -7.70 1.13
N ILE A 16 -10.81 -6.78 0.64
CA ILE A 16 -11.06 -5.93 -0.51
C ILE A 16 -10.08 -6.36 -1.60
N GLU A 17 -10.58 -6.99 -2.65
CA GLU A 17 -9.76 -7.45 -3.78
C GLU A 17 -9.37 -6.29 -4.71
N GLN A 18 -10.30 -5.39 -5.01
CA GLN A 18 -10.08 -4.22 -5.86
C GLN A 18 -10.63 -2.94 -5.24
N HIS A 19 -9.73 -1.97 -5.07
CA HIS A 19 -10.07 -0.59 -4.75
C HIS A 19 -10.65 0.08 -6.00
N ASN A 20 -11.93 0.44 -5.96
CA ASN A 20 -12.55 1.24 -7.02
C ASN A 20 -11.97 2.66 -7.01
N LEU A 21 -12.05 3.42 -8.10
CA LEU A 21 -11.57 4.82 -8.16
C LEU A 21 -12.18 5.74 -7.08
N LYS A 22 -13.28 5.32 -6.47
CA LYS A 22 -14.01 6.02 -5.40
C LYS A 22 -13.71 5.48 -3.99
N SER A 23 -12.94 4.40 -3.88
CA SER A 23 -12.47 3.91 -2.58
C SER A 23 -11.45 4.87 -2.01
N GLU A 24 -11.57 5.15 -0.71
CA GLU A 24 -10.70 6.07 -0.02
C GLU A 24 -9.26 5.56 -0.06
N LYS A 25 -8.35 6.43 -0.52
CA LYS A 25 -6.92 6.19 -0.45
C LYS A 25 -6.52 6.08 1.01
N ALA A 26 -6.37 4.84 1.50
CA ALA A 26 -5.99 4.55 2.87
C ALA A 26 -4.53 4.12 2.95
N ASN A 27 -3.90 4.41 4.07
CA ASN A 27 -2.56 3.93 4.39
C ASN A 27 -2.66 2.63 5.19
N CYS A 28 -1.78 1.68 4.88
CA CYS A 28 -1.63 0.46 5.64
C CYS A 28 -1.11 0.76 7.03
N SER A 29 -1.80 0.27 8.06
CA SER A 29 -1.40 0.45 9.46
C SER A 29 -0.18 -0.41 9.85
N GLY A 30 0.18 -1.39 9.00
CA GLY A 30 1.36 -2.23 9.20
C GLY A 30 2.66 -1.58 8.70
N CYS A 31 2.68 -1.10 7.46
CA CYS A 31 3.87 -0.51 6.84
C CYS A 31 3.83 1.02 6.68
N GLY A 32 2.67 1.65 6.85
CA GLY A 32 2.45 3.09 6.64
C GLY A 32 2.29 3.52 5.18
N GLU A 33 2.53 2.61 4.23
CA GLU A 33 2.43 2.92 2.80
C GLU A 33 0.98 3.01 2.32
N LEU A 34 0.77 3.66 1.18
CA LEU A 34 -0.55 3.73 0.56
C LEU A 34 -0.98 2.36 0.04
N VAL A 35 -2.18 1.93 0.42
CA VAL A 35 -2.81 0.71 -0.07
C VAL A 35 -3.13 0.89 -1.56
N SER A 36 -2.57 0.04 -2.41
CA SER A 36 -2.70 0.14 -3.87
C SER A 36 -3.21 -1.15 -4.53
N GLY A 37 -3.58 -2.16 -3.74
CA GLY A 37 -3.99 -3.48 -4.22
C GLY A 37 -4.90 -4.20 -3.22
N PRO A 38 -4.94 -5.54 -3.25
CA PRO A 38 -5.74 -6.31 -2.30
C PRO A 38 -5.39 -5.98 -0.85
N SER A 39 -6.41 -5.80 -0.03
CA SER A 39 -6.25 -5.30 1.34
C SER A 39 -7.37 -5.75 2.26
N PHE A 40 -7.19 -5.47 3.54
CA PHE A 40 -8.11 -5.80 4.61
C PHE A 40 -8.52 -4.51 5.31
N SER A 41 -9.82 -4.26 5.45
CA SER A 41 -10.34 -3.06 6.12
C SER A 41 -11.30 -3.39 7.25
N CYS A 42 -11.19 -2.65 8.35
CA CYS A 42 -12.13 -2.68 9.46
C CYS A 42 -13.20 -1.62 9.23
N THR A 43 -14.43 -2.03 8.96
CA THR A 43 -15.56 -1.11 8.77
C THR A 43 -15.98 -0.40 10.07
N GLU A 44 -15.65 -0.97 11.23
CA GLU A 44 -16.00 -0.40 12.53
C GLU A 44 -15.07 0.76 12.93
N CYS A 45 -13.83 0.71 12.49
CA CYS A 45 -12.76 1.54 13.04
C CYS A 45 -11.88 2.22 11.99
N GLY A 46 -12.08 1.93 10.70
CA GLY A 46 -11.31 2.52 9.60
C GLY A 46 -9.85 2.06 9.57
N PHE A 47 -9.55 0.90 10.15
CA PHE A 47 -8.21 0.31 10.12
C PHE A 47 -7.98 -0.41 8.78
N TYR A 48 -6.80 -0.22 8.17
CA TYR A 48 -6.44 -0.82 6.88
C TYR A 48 -5.11 -1.57 6.96
N LEU A 49 -5.05 -2.73 6.30
CA LEU A 49 -3.84 -3.53 6.12
C LEU A 49 -3.72 -3.98 4.66
N ASP A 50 -2.56 -3.80 4.05
CA ASP A 50 -2.26 -4.47 2.78
C ASP A 50 -2.23 -5.99 2.96
N LYS A 51 -2.58 -6.74 1.90
CA LYS A 51 -2.53 -8.21 1.91
C LYS A 51 -1.18 -8.73 2.41
N LYS A 52 -0.08 -8.12 1.96
CA LYS A 52 1.28 -8.48 2.40
C LYS A 52 1.47 -8.29 3.90
N CYS A 53 0.97 -7.20 4.49
CA CYS A 53 1.10 -6.95 5.92
C CYS A 53 0.19 -7.85 6.77
N PHE A 54 -0.97 -8.22 6.23
CA PHE A 54 -1.86 -9.20 6.85
C PHE A 54 -1.25 -10.61 6.83
N GLU A 55 -0.55 -10.98 5.75
CA GLU A 55 0.11 -12.28 5.59
C GLU A 55 1.49 -12.35 6.26
N ALA A 56 2.18 -11.20 6.42
CA ALA A 56 3.53 -11.13 6.98
C ALA A 56 3.64 -11.68 8.41
N SER A 57 2.53 -11.75 9.14
CA SER A 57 2.49 -12.38 10.46
C SER A 57 2.34 -13.90 10.44
N SER A 58 2.00 -14.47 9.30
CA SER A 58 1.73 -15.90 9.16
C SER A 58 2.94 -16.72 8.69
N GLU A 59 4.06 -16.11 8.30
CA GLU A 59 5.12 -16.85 7.61
C GLU A 59 6.51 -16.76 8.26
N VAL A 60 6.88 -17.88 8.87
CA VAL A 60 8.19 -18.47 8.59
C VAL A 60 8.26 -18.83 7.10
N GLY A 61 8.93 -18.00 6.29
CA GLY A 61 9.47 -18.42 4.98
C GLY A 61 8.99 -17.70 3.72
N GLU A 62 9.90 -16.91 3.15
CA GLU A 62 10.03 -16.63 1.70
C GLU A 62 9.32 -15.38 1.13
N LEU A 63 9.93 -14.25 1.50
CA LEU A 63 9.99 -13.02 0.73
C LEU A 63 10.36 -13.32 -0.73
N GLU A 64 9.51 -12.99 -1.70
CA GLU A 64 9.97 -12.50 -3.00
C GLU A 64 8.99 -11.44 -3.54
N GLY A 65 9.55 -10.29 -3.93
CA GLY A 65 8.84 -9.28 -4.73
C GLY A 65 8.18 -8.15 -3.93
N VAL A 66 8.95 -7.35 -3.21
CA VAL A 66 8.64 -5.92 -3.11
C VAL A 66 9.36 -5.26 -4.28
N SER A 67 8.65 -5.11 -5.40
CA SER A 67 9.10 -4.25 -6.49
C SER A 67 9.26 -2.84 -5.91
N GLN A 68 10.51 -2.47 -5.69
CA GLN A 68 10.91 -1.11 -5.33
C GLN A 68 10.35 -0.17 -6.40
N LYS A 69 9.33 0.60 -6.03
CA LYS A 69 8.77 1.64 -6.85
C LYS A 69 9.79 2.78 -6.97
N ASP A 70 10.13 3.07 -8.22
CA ASP A 70 10.38 4.40 -8.75
C ASP A 70 11.50 5.23 -8.09
N LEU A 71 12.72 5.06 -8.59
CA LEU A 71 13.65 6.18 -8.62
C LEU A 71 13.67 6.72 -10.05
N LEU A 72 13.25 7.98 -10.15
CA LEU A 72 13.42 8.96 -11.21
C LEU A 72 12.71 8.74 -12.56
N VAL A 73 11.50 9.30 -12.65
CA VAL A 73 11.01 9.94 -13.88
C VAL A 73 12.15 10.75 -14.53
N SER A 74 12.44 10.41 -15.78
CA SER A 74 13.34 11.16 -16.66
C SER A 74 12.56 12.21 -17.44
N SER A 75 13.26 13.28 -17.82
CA SER A 75 12.85 14.38 -18.75
C SER A 75 12.02 15.47 -18.05
N GLU A 76 12.22 16.78 -18.23
CA GLU A 76 12.94 17.58 -19.21
C GLU A 76 12.95 19.04 -18.72
N ASN A 77 14.07 19.76 -18.80
CA ASN A 77 14.05 21.17 -19.22
C ASN A 77 15.45 21.55 -19.72
N GLY A 78 15.56 21.72 -21.03
CA GLY A 78 16.70 22.32 -21.70
C GLY A 78 16.44 23.79 -22.01
N SER A 79 17.50 24.48 -22.41
CA SER A 79 17.63 25.92 -22.75
C SER A 79 17.56 26.85 -21.54
N GLU A 80 18.47 27.82 -21.37
CA GLU A 80 19.08 28.69 -22.37
C GLU A 80 20.49 29.15 -21.96
N GLU A 81 21.36 29.30 -22.95
CA GLU A 81 22.71 29.85 -22.84
C GLU A 81 22.63 31.37 -22.77
N LEU A 82 23.37 32.02 -21.86
CA LEU A 82 23.95 33.33 -22.12
C LEU A 82 25.29 33.44 -21.39
N GLU A 83 26.30 33.63 -22.23
CA GLU A 83 27.68 34.05 -22.00
C GLU A 83 27.73 35.43 -21.29
N GLU A 84 28.95 35.97 -21.11
CA GLU A 84 29.30 37.31 -20.57
C GLU A 84 29.60 37.31 -19.05
N THR A 85 30.79 37.65 -18.53
CA THR A 85 32.02 38.30 -19.02
C THR A 85 33.19 37.97 -18.10
#